data_AF-A0A392R0V6-F1
#
_entry.id   AF-A0A392R0V6-F1
#
_cell.length_a   1.000
_cell.length_b   1.000
_cell.length_c   1.000
_cell.angle_alpha   90.00
_cell.angle_beta   90.00
_cell.angle_gamma   90.00
#
_symmetry.space_group_name_H-M   'P 1'
#
loop_
_entity.id
_entity.type
_entity.pdbx_description
1 polymer ?
#
loop_
_entity_poly.entity_id
_entity_poly.type
_entity_poly.pdbx_seq_one_letter_code
_entity_poly.pdbx_strand_id
1 'polypeptide(L)' 'MFDVSKEPIACLISDAMCYFTQDVATSFQLPRIVLRTGGVCSFVAFAAFPFLREKGYLPIQ' A
#
# COMPACT_ATOMS: atom_id res chain seq x y z
N MET A 1 -34.61 13.23 14.51
CA MET A 1 -33.90 11.94 14.54
C MET A 1 -32.78 12.09 13.52
N PHE A 2 -31.55 12.40 13.95
CA PHE A 2 -30.42 12.38 13.02
C PHE A 2 -30.22 10.92 12.65
N ASP A 3 -30.48 10.58 11.38
CA ASP A 3 -30.03 9.31 10.87
C ASP A 3 -28.51 9.31 11.06
N VAL A 4 -27.98 8.34 11.81
CA VAL A 4 -26.54 8.07 11.85
C VAL A 4 -26.17 7.40 10.52
N SER A 5 -26.63 7.97 9.39
CA SER A 5 -26.14 7.68 8.06
C SER A 5 -24.69 8.09 8.07
N LYS A 6 -23.86 7.09 8.39
CA LYS A 6 -22.39 7.06 8.42
C LYS A 6 -21.76 8.28 7.79
N GLU A 7 -21.04 9.05 8.59
CA GLU A 7 -20.17 10.12 8.08
C GLU A 7 -19.36 9.59 6.87
N PRO A 8 -19.24 10.39 5.79
CA PRO A 8 -18.56 9.96 4.59
C PRO A 8 -17.10 9.61 4.91
N ILE A 9 -16.68 8.40 4.53
CA ILE A 9 -15.30 7.95 4.70
C ILE A 9 -14.43 8.75 3.73
N ALA A 10 -13.42 9.45 4.25
CA ALA A 10 -12.57 10.31 3.43
C ALA A 10 -11.47 9.54 2.68
N CYS A 11 -10.90 8.49 3.27
CA CYS A 11 -9.82 7.69 2.67
C CYS A 11 -9.61 6.34 3.37
N LEU A 12 -8.85 5.45 2.73
CA LEU A 12 -8.32 4.23 3.31
C LEU A 12 -6.83 4.40 3.67
N ILE A 13 -6.47 4.21 4.93
CA ILE A 13 -5.08 4.13 5.38
C ILE A 13 -4.72 2.66 5.58
N SER A 14 -3.61 2.21 5.00
CA SER A 14 -3.20 0.79 5.04
C SER A 14 -1.69 0.66 5.12
N ASP A 15 -1.20 -0.43 5.72
CA ASP A 15 0.22 -0.76 5.65
C ASP A 15 0.62 -1.08 4.20
N ALA A 16 1.85 -0.74 3.84
CA ALA A 16 2.38 -0.99 2.50
C ALA A 16 2.50 -2.46 2.12
N MET A 17 2.58 -3.37 3.08
CA MET A 17 2.56 -4.82 2.80
C MET A 17 1.17 -5.30 2.38
N CYS A 18 0.11 -4.57 2.70
CA CYS A 18 -1.26 -4.87 2.28
C CYS A 18 -1.53 -4.36 0.86
N TYR A 19 -0.75 -4.79 -0.14
CA TYR A 19 -0.85 -4.30 -1.53
C TYR A 19 -2.27 -4.42 -2.10
N PHE A 20 -2.98 -5.52 -1.79
CA PHE A 20 -4.36 -5.79 -2.23
C PHE A 20 -5.37 -4.69 -1.88
N THR A 21 -5.09 -3.88 -0.85
CA THR A 21 -6.00 -2.80 -0.44
C THR A 21 -6.08 -1.66 -1.46
N GLN A 22 -5.25 -1.66 -2.51
CA GLN A 22 -5.38 -0.74 -3.64
C GLN A 22 -6.67 -1.01 -4.40
N ASP A 23 -6.93 -2.27 -4.71
CA ASP A 23 -8.12 -2.67 -5.46
C ASP A 23 -9.37 -2.45 -4.61
N VAL A 24 -9.28 -2.68 -3.30
CA VAL A 24 -10.34 -2.35 -2.33
C VAL A 24 -10.61 -0.84 -2.32
N ALA A 25 -9.59 0.01 -2.15
CA ALA A 25 -9.79 1.47 -2.17
C ALA A 25 -10.44 1.94 -3.49
N THR A 26 -10.01 1.35 -4.60
CA THR A 26 -10.53 1.63 -5.94
C THR A 26 -12.00 1.21 -6.08
N SER A 27 -12.39 0.03 -5.56
CA SER A 27 -13.78 -0.44 -5.62
C SER A 27 -14.75 0.45 -4.82
N PHE A 28 -14.25 1.11 -3.78
CA PHE A 28 -15.01 2.07 -2.97
C PHE A 28 -14.84 3.53 -3.43
N GLN A 29 -14.07 3.79 -4.50
CA GLN A 29 -13.74 5.13 -4.99
C GLN A 29 -13.12 6.03 -3.92
N LEU A 30 -12.32 5.44 -3.02
CA LEU A 30 -11.65 6.13 -1.93
C LEU A 30 -10.18 6.39 -2.26
N PRO A 31 -9.64 7.57 -1.90
CA PRO A 31 -8.20 7.78 -1.84
C PRO A 31 -7.54 6.74 -0.92
N ARG A 32 -6.36 6.26 -1.29
CA ARG A 32 -5.53 5.39 -0.44
C ARG A 32 -4.27 6.11 0.01
N ILE A 33 -4.03 6.11 1.31
CA ILE A 33 -2.76 6.52 1.91
C ILE A 33 -2.04 5.27 2.40
N VAL A 34 -0.77 5.14 2.03
CA VAL A 34 0.07 3.99 2.39
C VAL A 34 0.98 4.37 3.54
N LEU A 35 0.89 3.64 4.65
CA LEU A 35 1.80 3.74 5.77
C LEU A 35 2.95 2.75 5.58
N ARG A 36 4.19 3.27 5.48
CA ARG A 36 5.40 2.44 5.60
C ARG A 36 5.84 2.42 7.06
N THR A 37 5.63 1.28 7.71
CA THR A 37 6.04 1.04 9.10
C THR A 37 7.54 0.79 9.24
N GLY A 38 8.19 0.30 8.18
CA GLY A 38 9.64 0.13 8.12
C GLY A 38 10.41 1.44 7.93
N GLY A 39 11.67 1.46 8.35
CA GLY A 39 12.55 2.62 8.18
C GLY A 39 12.89 2.93 6.71
N VAL A 40 13.30 4.17 6.44
CA VAL A 40 13.65 4.64 5.07
C VAL A 40 14.74 3.78 4.44
N CYS A 41 15.74 3.33 5.22
CA CYS A 41 16.81 2.47 4.71
C CYS A 41 16.29 1.14 4.15
N SER A 42 15.29 0.51 4.78
CA SER A 42 14.74 -0.75 4.27
C SER A 42 13.94 -0.53 2.99
N PHE A 43 13.30 0.64 2.83
CA PHE A 43 12.59 1.00 1.60
C PHE A 43 13.51 1.01 0.37
N VAL A 44 14.77 1.44 0.51
CA VAL A 44 15.74 1.43 -0.59
C VAL A 44 15.97 0.03 -1.15
N ALA A 45 16.01 -0.99 -0.29
CA ALA A 45 16.16 -2.38 -0.74
C ALA A 45 14.95 -2.84 -1.58
N PHE A 46 13.72 -2.47 -1.19
CA PHE A 46 12.52 -2.76 -1.97
C PHE A 46 12.51 -1.99 -3.31
N ALA A 47 12.98 -0.75 -3.32
CA ALA A 47 13.08 0.05 -4.56
C ALA A 47 14.11 -0.52 -5.54
N ALA A 48 15.23 -1.05 -5.03
CA ALA A 48 16.26 -1.70 -5.84
C ALA A 48 15.88 -3.12 -6.28
N PHE A 49 14.83 -3.71 -5.70
CA PHE A 49 14.46 -5.12 -5.91
C PHE A 49 14.32 -5.49 -7.40
N PRO A 50 13.61 -4.73 -8.27
CA PRO A 50 13.50 -5.07 -9.69
C PRO A 50 14.87 -5.13 -10.39
N PHE A 51 15.74 -4.15 -10.12
CA PHE A 51 17.10 -4.10 -10.67
C PHE A 51 17.95 -5.27 -10.19
N LEU A 52 17.88 -5.60 -8.90
CA LEU A 52 18.63 -6.72 -8.33
C LEU A 52 18.16 -8.06 -8.93
N ARG A 53 16.87 -8.23 -9.20
CA ARG A 53 16.36 -9.41 -9.90
C ARG A 53 16.84 -9.49 -11.35
N GLU A 54 16.78 -8.39 -12.09
CA GLU A 54 17.23 -8.33 -13.48
C GLU A 54 18.71 -8.73 -13.64
N LYS A 55 19.54 -8.35 -12.66
CA LYS A 55 20.96 -8.72 -12.60
C LYS A 55 21.23 -10.15 -12.12
N GLY A 56 20.20 -10.90 -11.74
CA GLY A 56 20.35 -12.27 -11.22
C GLY A 56 20.93 -12.34 -9.80
N TYR A 57 20.93 -11.23 -9.05
CA TYR A 57 21.37 -11.23 -7.65
C TYR A 57 20.32 -11.82 -6.69
N LEU A 58 19.07 -12.01 -7.15
CA LEU A 58 17.97 -12.56 -6.38
C LEU A 58 17.33 -13.74 -7.12
N PRO A 59 16.85 -14.78 -6.41
CA PRO A 59 16.21 -15.93 -7.03
C PRO A 59 14.86 -15.58 -7.65
N ILE A 60 14.46 -16.35 -8.66
CA ILE A 60 13.08 -16.36 -9.17
C ILE A 60 12.28 -17.23 -8.18
N GLN A 61 11.30 -16.61 -7.49
CA GLN A 61 10.34 -17.32 -6.63
C GLN A 61 9.28 -18.03 -7.45
#